data_AF-A0A3B9HGC0-F1
#
_entry.id   AF-A0A3B9HGC0-F1
#
_cell.length_a   1.000
_cell.length_b   1.000
_cell.length_c   1.000
_cell.angle_alpha   90.00
_cell.angle_beta   90.00
_cell.angle_gamma   90.00
#
_symmetry.space_group_name_H-M   'P 1'
#
loop_
_entity.id
_entity.type
_entity.pdbx_description
1 polymer ?
#
loop_
_entity_poly.entity_id
_entity_poly.type
_entity_poly.pdbx_seq_one_letter_code
_entity_poly.pdbx_strand_id
1 'polypeptide(L)'
;SGLQRNACIALGNNGDPRAIQPLTNVLLESEPLVRSHAAWALGQIGGPEAVGALRMALNSETESNVTQEIEDALSDALGEKFGR
;
A
#
# COMPACT_ATOMS: atom_id res chain seq x y z
N SER A 1 8.76 10.18 7.55
CA SER A 1 9.36 10.05 8.90
C SER A 1 9.32 8.59 9.38
N GLY A 2 10.18 8.18 10.32
CA GLY A 2 10.11 6.83 10.91
C GLY A 2 8.78 6.54 11.62
N LEU A 3 8.11 7.57 12.12
CA LEU A 3 6.79 7.47 12.76
C LEU A 3 5.69 7.10 11.75
N GLN A 4 5.63 7.77 10.59
CA GLN A 4 4.65 7.46 9.54
C GLN A 4 4.84 6.05 8.98
N ARG A 5 6.10 5.63 8.80
CA ARG A 5 6.42 4.25 8.43
C ARG A 5 5.82 3.25 9.41
N ASN A 6 6.05 3.46 10.70
CA ASN A 6 5.55 2.55 11.74
C ASN A 6 4.02 2.56 11.82
N ALA A 7 3.38 3.71 11.59
CA ALA A 7 1.93 3.82 11.52
C ALA A 7 1.36 2.99 10.35
N CYS A 8 1.96 3.07 9.15
CA CYS A 8 1.54 2.26 8.00
C CYS A 8 1.65 0.76 8.29
N ILE A 9 2.77 0.34 8.90
CA ILE A 9 2.98 -1.07 9.28
C ILE A 9 1.91 -1.53 10.27
N ALA A 10 1.62 -0.75 11.30
CA ALA A 10 0.61 -1.09 12.29
C ALA A 10 -0.79 -1.20 11.67
N LEU A 11 -1.15 -0.29 10.76
CA LEU A 11 -2.44 -0.30 10.07
C LEU A 11 -2.58 -1.50 9.12
N GLY A 12 -1.53 -1.84 8.36
CA GLY A 12 -1.51 -3.02 7.49
C GLY A 12 -1.68 -4.31 8.29
N ASN A 13 -0.94 -4.47 9.39
CA ASN A 13 -1.06 -5.63 10.28
C ASN A 13 -2.44 -5.74 10.96
N ASN A 14 -3.09 -4.61 11.23
CA ASN A 14 -4.42 -4.59 11.81
C ASN A 14 -5.50 -5.05 10.80
N GLY A 15 -5.27 -4.88 9.49
CA GLY A 15 -6.16 -5.37 8.44
C GLY A 15 -7.53 -4.68 8.38
N ASP A 16 -7.71 -3.55 9.08
CA ASP A 16 -9.00 -2.87 9.16
C ASP A 16 -9.26 -2.03 7.90
N PRO A 17 -10.35 -2.30 7.15
CA PRO A 17 -10.69 -1.55 5.93
C PRO A 17 -10.86 -0.05 6.14
N ARG A 18 -11.14 0.42 7.36
CA ARG A 18 -11.23 1.85 7.69
C ARG A 18 -9.89 2.58 7.49
N ALA A 19 -8.78 1.86 7.47
CA ALA A 19 -7.46 2.41 7.21
C ALA A 19 -7.18 2.66 5.71
N ILE A 20 -7.99 2.13 4.80
CA ILE A 20 -7.75 2.22 3.35
C ILE A 20 -7.69 3.68 2.91
N GLN A 21 -8.70 4.50 3.24
CA GLN A 21 -8.73 5.90 2.79
C GLN A 21 -7.55 6.74 3.33
N PRO A 22 -7.22 6.68 4.64
CA PRO A 22 -6.00 7.32 5.14
C PRO A 22 -4.71 6.85 4.46
N LEU A 23 -4.55 5.53 4.25
CA LEU A 23 -3.37 4.97 3.61
C LEU A 23 -3.27 5.38 2.14
N THR A 24 -4.39 5.47 1.42
CA THR A 24 -4.42 5.98 0.04
C THR A 24 -3.89 7.41 -0.03
N ASN A 25 -4.30 8.30 0.88
CA ASN A 25 -3.79 9.67 0.89
C ASN A 25 -2.27 9.69 1.15
N VAL A 26 -1.80 8.86 2.07
CA VAL A 26 -0.36 8.72 2.35
C VAL A 26 0.39 8.22 1.12
N LEU A 27 -0.17 7.24 0.41
CA LEU A 27 0.38 6.68 -0.83
C LEU A 27 0.45 7.70 -1.97
N LEU A 28 -0.34 8.77 -1.97
CA LEU A 28 -0.33 9.77 -3.04
C LEU A 28 0.51 11.01 -2.71
N GLU A 29 0.55 11.42 -1.45
CA GLU A 29 1.03 12.76 -1.07
C GLU A 29 2.35 12.77 -0.27
N SER A 30 2.81 11.61 0.22
CA SER A 30 3.99 11.54 1.10
C SER A 30 5.31 11.37 0.34
N GLU A 31 6.45 11.43 1.05
CA GLU A 31 7.74 11.10 0.46
C GLU A 31 7.83 9.61 0.02
N PRO A 32 8.68 9.28 -0.97
CA PRO A 32 8.69 7.95 -1.60
C PRO A 32 8.81 6.78 -0.62
N LEU A 33 9.67 6.92 0.40
CA LEU A 33 9.83 5.91 1.43
C LEU A 33 8.53 5.63 2.20
N VAL A 34 7.73 6.66 2.48
CA VAL A 34 6.47 6.48 3.21
C VAL A 34 5.38 5.94 2.28
N ARG A 35 5.37 6.38 1.00
CA ARG A 35 4.45 5.84 -0.01
C ARG A 35 4.59 4.33 -0.18
N SER A 36 5.83 3.80 -0.24
CA SER A 36 6.03 2.35 -0.34
C SER A 36 5.43 1.59 0.85
N HIS A 37 5.55 2.10 2.08
CA HIS A 37 4.96 1.45 3.24
C HIS A 37 3.42 1.55 3.28
N ALA A 38 2.85 2.61 2.70
CA ALA A 38 1.41 2.72 2.54
C ALA A 38 0.89 1.73 1.47
N ALA A 39 1.63 1.55 0.37
CA ALA A 39 1.33 0.53 -0.64
C ALA A 39 1.33 -0.88 -0.02
N TRP A 40 2.41 -1.23 0.70
CA TRP A 40 2.50 -2.50 1.43
C TRP A 40 1.30 -2.70 2.37
N ALA A 41 0.95 -1.69 3.17
CA ALA A 41 -0.16 -1.78 4.12
C ALA A 41 -1.52 -1.99 3.43
N LEU A 42 -1.75 -1.32 2.30
CA LEU A 42 -2.95 -1.54 1.48
C LEU A 42 -2.98 -2.96 0.90
N GLY A 43 -1.85 -3.51 0.48
CA GLY A 43 -1.74 -4.91 0.04
C GLY A 43 -2.12 -5.89 1.15
N GLN A 44 -1.64 -5.65 2.37
CA GLN A 44 -1.96 -6.49 3.54
C GLN A 44 -3.44 -6.43 3.94
N ILE A 45 -4.07 -5.25 3.86
CA ILE A 45 -5.52 -5.12 4.12
C ILE A 45 -6.31 -5.87 3.02
N GLY A 46 -5.88 -5.72 1.77
CA GLY A 46 -6.49 -6.36 0.62
C GLY A 46 -7.93 -5.89 0.37
N GLY A 47 -8.65 -6.68 -0.43
CA GLY A 47 -10.01 -6.35 -0.84
C GLY A 47 -10.09 -5.36 -2.02
N PRO A 48 -11.29 -5.22 -2.61
CA PRO A 48 -11.45 -4.48 -3.87
C PRO A 48 -11.14 -2.99 -3.73
N GLU A 49 -11.43 -2.38 -2.57
CA GLU A 49 -11.12 -0.97 -2.32
C GLU A 49 -9.60 -0.72 -2.25
N ALA A 50 -8.84 -1.58 -1.56
CA ALA A 50 -7.39 -1.44 -1.46
C ALA A 50 -6.72 -1.70 -2.82
N VAL A 51 -7.18 -2.71 -3.56
CA VAL A 51 -6.72 -2.98 -4.94
C VAL A 51 -7.01 -1.78 -5.85
N GLY A 52 -8.18 -1.15 -5.71
CA GLY A 52 -8.53 0.07 -6.45
C GLY A 52 -7.58 1.22 -6.16
N ALA A 53 -7.27 1.45 -4.88
CA ALA A 53 -6.33 2.48 -4.44
C ALA A 53 -4.91 2.24 -5.00
N LEU A 54 -4.42 1.00 -4.91
CA LEU A 54 -3.10 0.61 -5.43
C LEU A 54 -3.01 0.82 -6.96
N ARG A 55 -4.02 0.40 -7.73
CA ARG A 55 -4.07 0.62 -9.19
C ARG A 55 -4.10 2.10 -9.55
N MET A 56 -4.84 2.90 -8.79
CA MET A 56 -4.90 4.34 -9.00
C MET A 56 -3.52 4.98 -8.77
N ALA A 57 -2.85 4.65 -7.66
CA ALA A 57 -1.53 5.15 -7.35
C ALA A 57 -0.49 4.75 -8.39
N LEU A 58 -0.55 3.51 -8.90
CA LEU A 58 0.35 2.99 -9.92
C LEU A 58 0.37 3.84 -11.20
N ASN A 59 -0.77 4.42 -11.58
CA ASN A 59 -0.88 5.25 -12.79
C ASN A 59 -0.17 6.62 -12.67
N SER A 60 0.13 7.06 -11.45
CA SER A 60 0.73 8.37 -11.18
C SER A 60 2.10 8.30 -10.51
N GLU A 61 2.51 7.13 -10.02
CA GLU A 61 3.78 6.95 -9.34
C GLU A 61 4.96 6.96 -10.32
N THR A 62 6.01 7.68 -9.97
CA THR A 62 7.21 7.87 -10.79
C THR A 62 8.46 7.22 -10.19
N GLU A 63 8.45 6.96 -8.88
CA GLU A 63 9.57 6.39 -8.17
C GLU A 63 9.56 4.87 -8.29
N SER A 64 10.58 4.31 -8.97
CA SER A 64 10.63 2.89 -9.33
C SER A 64 10.51 1.96 -8.12
N ASN A 65 11.06 2.34 -6.97
CA ASN A 65 10.95 1.55 -5.74
C ASN A 65 9.53 1.52 -5.19
N VAL A 66 8.75 2.59 -5.36
CA VAL A 66 7.35 2.64 -4.92
C VAL A 66 6.48 1.91 -5.93
N THR A 67 6.72 2.07 -7.23
CA THR A 67 6.04 1.30 -8.29
C THR A 67 6.16 -0.20 -8.04
N GLN A 68 7.38 -0.70 -7.78
CA GLN A 68 7.62 -2.12 -7.49
C GLN A 68 6.84 -2.59 -6.26
N GLU A 69 6.81 -1.79 -5.19
CA GLU A 69 6.07 -2.14 -3.97
C GLU A 69 4.55 -2.17 -4.20
N ILE A 70 4.02 -1.25 -5.03
CA ILE A 70 2.60 -1.26 -5.42
C ILE A 70 2.27 -2.53 -6.22
N GLU A 71 3.12 -2.94 -7.15
CA GLU A 71 2.95 -4.17 -7.93
C GLU A 71 3.00 -5.42 -7.04
N ASP A 72 3.95 -5.49 -6.12
CA ASP A 72 4.07 -6.57 -5.16
C ASP A 72 2.82 -6.65 -4.26
N ALA A 73 2.35 -5.50 -3.75
CA ALA A 73 1.15 -5.39 -2.94
C ALA A 73 -0.12 -5.80 -3.70
N LEU A 74 -0.21 -5.50 -5.01
CA LEU A 74 -1.30 -5.97 -5.87
C LEU A 74 -1.26 -7.49 -6.03
N SER A 75 -0.08 -8.07 -6.25
CA SER A 75 0.09 -9.52 -6.37
C SER A 75 -0.31 -10.24 -5.08
N ASP A 76 0.10 -9.70 -3.93
CA ASP A 76 -0.25 -10.23 -2.61
C ASP A 76 -1.76 -10.12 -2.35
N ALA A 77 -2.38 -8.97 -2.61
CA ALA A 77 -3.82 -8.74 -2.41
C ALA A 77 -4.71 -9.58 -3.33
N LEU A 78 -4.22 -9.95 -4.53
CA LEU A 78 -4.93 -10.80 -5.48
C LEU A 78 -4.68 -12.30 -5.26
N GLY A 79 -3.82 -12.67 -4.30
CA GLY A 79 -3.46 -14.06 -4.04
C GLY A 79 -2.66 -14.69 -5.17
N GLU A 80 -1.98 -13.89 -5.97
CA GLU A 80 -1.17 -14.35 -7.12
C GLU A 80 0.23 -14.81 -6.69
N LYS A 81 0.63 -14.51 -5.45
CA LYS A 81 1.84 -15.07 -4.83
C LYS A 81 1.51 -16.40 -4.17
N PHE A 82 2.13 -17.46 -4.69
CA PHE A 82 2.09 -18.82 -4.15
C PHE A 82 2.32 -18.83 -2.64
N GLY A 83 1.51 -19.64 -1.95
CA GLY A 83 1.36 -19.67 -0.50
C GLY A 83 2.65 -19.59 0.31
N ARG A 84 2.54 -18.84 1.41
CA ARG A 84 3.34 -19.02 2.63
C ARG A 84 2.39 -19.25 3.78
#